data_AF-V6KWX3-F1
#
_entry.id   AF-V6KWX3-F1
#
_cell.length_a   1.000
_cell.length_b   1.000
_cell.length_c   1.000
_cell.angle_alpha   90.00
_cell.angle_beta   90.00
_cell.angle_gamma   90.00
#
_symmetry.space_group_name_H-M   'P 1'
#
loop_
_entity.id
_entity.type
_entity.pdbx_description
1 polymer ?
#
loop_
_entity_poly.entity_id
_entity_poly.type
_entity_poly.pdbx_seq_one_letter_code
_entity_poly.pdbx_strand_id
1 'polypeptide(L)' 'MTSAVSSTDSAAPVPLAASKRGLLPGIRDQVFGNLYLTDKKSGTEFDTDDEAVLHTLTAAAGVEIENARLYAGARRQQ' A
#
# COMPACT_ATOMS: atom_id res chain seq x y z
N MET A 1 30.45 -0.44 9.58
CA MET A 1 29.40 -1.11 8.77
C MET A 1 28.10 -0.94 9.52
N THR A 2 27.49 0.24 9.50
CA THR A 2 26.51 0.70 8.50
C THR A 2 25.36 -0.29 8.34
N SER A 3 24.32 -0.15 9.16
CA SER A 3 23.06 0.42 8.68
C SER A 3 22.11 0.59 9.87
N ALA A 4 21.92 1.84 10.30
CA ALA A 4 20.77 2.23 11.11
C ALA A 4 20.01 3.28 10.31
N VAL A 5 19.36 2.84 9.22
CA VAL A 5 18.29 3.62 8.62
C VAL A 5 17.04 3.32 9.42
N SER A 6 16.98 3.88 10.62
CA SER A 6 15.71 4.05 11.32
C SER A 6 15.04 5.27 10.70
N SER A 7 14.66 5.15 9.42
CA SER A 7 13.67 6.05 8.85
C SER A 7 12.38 5.71 9.55
N THR A 8 12.03 6.55 10.52
CA THR A 8 10.67 6.74 10.98
C THR A 8 9.73 6.68 9.78
N ASP A 9 9.09 5.53 9.58
CA ASP A 9 7.80 5.41 8.92
C ASP A 9 6.85 6.28 9.74
N SER A 10 6.85 7.58 9.45
CA SER A 10 5.86 8.51 9.97
C SER A 10 4.54 8.22 9.25
N ALA A 11 4.04 6.99 9.37
CA ALA A 11 2.65 6.70 9.19
C ALA A 11 1.92 7.59 10.20
N ALA A 12 1.17 8.57 9.69
CA ALA A 12 0.26 9.35 10.50
C ALA A 12 -0.55 8.39 11.39
N PRO A 13 -0.79 8.74 12.67
CA PRO A 13 -1.55 7.88 13.56
C PRO A 13 -2.90 7.57 12.90
N VAL A 14 -3.27 6.29 12.81
CA VAL A 14 -4.57 5.82 12.29
C VAL A 14 -5.56 5.68 13.47
N PRO A 15 -6.62 6.52 13.59
CA PRO A 15 -7.68 6.39 14.61
C PRO A 15 -9.07 6.20 13.95
N LEU A 16 -10.08 5.50 14.46
CA LEU A 16 -10.31 4.62 15.61
C LEU A 16 -11.30 3.52 15.14
N ALA A 17 -11.13 2.30 15.64
CA ALA A 17 -12.09 1.17 15.64
C ALA A 17 -12.60 0.56 14.31
N ALA A 18 -12.59 1.25 13.17
CA ALA A 18 -13.13 0.70 11.91
C ALA A 18 -12.21 0.96 10.71
N SER A 19 -10.93 0.61 10.82
CA SER A 19 -9.97 0.72 9.72
C SER A 19 -9.28 -0.61 9.39
N LYS A 20 -9.02 -0.84 8.10
CA LYS A 20 -8.27 -1.97 7.57
C LYS A 20 -7.05 -1.47 6.80
N ARG A 21 -5.91 -2.13 6.96
CA ARG A 21 -4.67 -1.80 6.27
C ARG A 21 -4.31 -2.89 5.27
N GLY A 22 -3.96 -2.49 4.06
CA GLY A 22 -3.32 -3.30 3.04
C GLY A 22 -1.94 -2.74 2.69
N LEU A 23 -1.09 -3.58 2.12
CA LEU A 23 0.25 -3.19 1.66
C LEU A 23 0.24 -3.14 0.13
N LEU A 24 0.88 -2.14 -0.47
CA LEU A 24 1.06 -2.06 -1.92
C LEU A 24 2.39 -2.74 -2.28
N PRO A 25 2.37 -3.96 -2.85
CA PRO A 25 3.58 -4.68 -3.17
C PRO A 25 4.26 -4.08 -4.41
N GLY A 26 5.59 -4.16 -4.41
CA GLY A 26 6.47 -3.84 -5.51
C GLY A 26 7.42 -5.00 -5.82
N ILE A 27 8.30 -4.80 -6.79
CA ILE A 27 9.26 -5.82 -7.24
C ILE A 27 10.31 -6.08 -6.14
N ARG A 28 10.81 -7.33 -6.07
CA ARG A 28 11.85 -7.77 -5.11
C ARG A 28 11.45 -7.49 -3.65
N ASP A 29 10.21 -7.81 -3.31
CA ASP A 29 9.66 -7.69 -1.96
C ASP A 29 9.67 -6.27 -1.38
N GLN A 30 9.80 -5.25 -2.24
CA GLN A 30 9.73 -3.86 -1.84
C GLN A 30 8.26 -3.45 -1.66
N VAL A 31 7.94 -2.70 -0.61
CA VAL A 31 6.59 -2.14 -0.40
C VAL A 31 6.58 -0.69 -0.87
N PHE A 32 5.67 -0.32 -1.77
CA PHE A 32 5.52 1.07 -2.22
C PHE A 32 4.87 1.96 -1.17
N GLY A 33 3.98 1.38 -0.35
CA GLY A 33 3.26 2.09 0.68
C GLY A 33 2.14 1.27 1.28
N ASN A 34 1.34 1.92 2.13
CA ASN A 34 0.23 1.32 2.83
C ASN A 34 -1.08 1.90 2.30
N LEU A 35 -2.06 1.02 2.06
CA LEU A 35 -3.43 1.40 1.77
C LEU A 35 -4.24 1.28 3.06
N TYR A 36 -4.90 2.36 3.47
CA TYR A 36 -5.81 2.35 4.62
C TYR A 36 -7.23 2.54 4.13
N LEU A 37 -8.12 1.63 4.53
CA LEU A 37 -9.56 1.77 4.37
C LEU A 37 -10.15 2.16 5.71
N THR A 38 -11.03 3.17 5.73
CA THR A 38 -11.79 3.61 6.90
C THR A 38 -13.27 3.67 6.55
N ASP A 39 -14.13 3.76 7.56
CA ASP A 39 -15.57 4.08 7.40
C ASP A 39 -16.31 3.12 6.44
N LYS A 40 -16.22 1.80 6.69
CA LYS A 40 -17.00 0.81 5.96
C LYS A 40 -18.49 1.19 6.04
N LYS A 41 -19.12 1.46 4.89
CA LYS A 41 -20.50 1.99 4.80
C LYS A 41 -21.56 1.13 5.48
N SER A 42 -21.29 -0.15 5.69
CA SER A 42 -22.18 -1.07 6.41
C SER A 42 -22.22 -0.80 7.92
N GLY A 43 -21.31 0.01 8.47
CA GLY A 43 -21.19 0.21 9.92
C GLY A 43 -20.66 -1.02 10.67
N THR A 44 -20.23 -2.07 9.94
CA THR A 44 -19.64 -3.29 10.50
C THR A 44 -18.12 -3.24 10.41
N GLU A 45 -17.44 -4.06 11.21
CA GLU A 45 -16.01 -4.27 11.08
C GLU A 45 -15.65 -4.87 9.71
N PHE A 46 -14.38 -4.71 9.31
CA PHE A 46 -13.85 -5.36 8.14
C PHE A 46 -13.69 -6.87 8.37
N ASP A 47 -14.18 -7.67 7.44
CA ASP A 47 -14.18 -9.12 7.52
C ASP A 47 -13.17 -9.75 6.54
N THR A 48 -13.23 -11.08 6.39
CA THR A 48 -12.36 -11.84 5.49
C THR A 48 -12.65 -11.58 4.02
N ASP A 49 -13.89 -11.25 3.67
CA ASP A 49 -14.25 -10.96 2.29
C ASP A 49 -13.69 -9.60 1.88
N ASP A 50 -13.76 -8.61 2.78
CA ASP A 50 -13.07 -7.34 2.55
C ASP A 50 -11.56 -7.50 2.42
N GLU A 51 -10.96 -8.45 3.14
CA GLU A 51 -9.54 -8.75 3.02
C GLU A 51 -9.18 -9.30 1.64
N ALA A 52 -9.98 -10.23 1.10
CA ALA A 52 -9.79 -10.74 -0.25
C ALA A 52 -9.91 -9.64 -1.32
N VAL A 53 -10.88 -8.73 -1.16
CA VAL A 53 -11.03 -7.57 -2.04
C VAL A 53 -9.84 -6.63 -1.91
N LEU A 54 -9.41 -6.32 -0.68
CA LEU A 54 -8.27 -5.45 -0.41
C LEU A 54 -6.96 -6.02 -0.98
N HIS A 55 -6.75 -7.33 -0.87
CA HIS A 55 -5.62 -8.03 -1.50
C HIS A 55 -5.64 -7.90 -3.01
N THR A 56 -6.79 -8.13 -3.63
CA THR A 56 -6.94 -8.03 -5.09
C THR A 56 -6.67 -6.60 -5.57
N LEU A 57 -7.22 -5.61 -4.86
CA LEU A 57 -7.04 -4.19 -5.15
C LEU A 57 -5.57 -3.76 -5.01
N THR A 58 -4.93 -4.11 -3.90
CA THR A 58 -3.53 -3.75 -3.64
C THR A 58 -2.58 -4.38 -4.65
N ALA A 59 -2.84 -5.63 -5.07
CA ALA A 59 -2.07 -6.29 -6.13
C ALA A 59 -2.21 -5.56 -7.48
N ALA A 60 -3.43 -5.24 -7.91
CA ALA A 60 -3.67 -4.52 -9.17
C ALA A 60 -3.04 -3.12 -9.15
N ALA A 61 -3.21 -2.37 -8.06
CA ALA A 61 -2.63 -1.05 -7.90
C ALA A 61 -1.08 -1.09 -7.90
N GLY A 62 -0.48 -2.11 -7.27
CA GLY A 62 0.98 -2.30 -7.28
C GLY A 62 1.54 -2.44 -8.69
N VAL A 63 0.86 -3.22 -9.56
CA VAL A 63 1.25 -3.38 -10.97
C VAL A 63 1.17 -2.07 -11.74
N GLU A 64 0.10 -1.30 -11.58
CA GLU A 64 -0.06 -0.01 -12.27
C GLU A 64 0.96 1.05 -11.82
N ILE A 65 1.28 1.09 -10.52
CA ILE A 65 2.33 1.98 -9.98
C ILE A 65 3.69 1.62 -10.60
N GLU A 66 4.00 0.34 -10.72
CA GLU A 66 5.23 -0.12 -11.34
C GLU A 66 5.28 0.23 -12.83
N ASN A 67 4.19 -0.01 -13.57
CA ASN A 67 4.07 0.39 -14.98
C ASN A 67 4.34 1.88 -15.18
N ALA A 68 3.76 2.74 -14.33
CA ALA A 68 3.98 4.17 -14.37
C ALA A 68 5.44 4.56 -14.07
N ARG A 69 6.09 3.90 -13.09
CA ARG A 69 7.51 4.12 -12.77
C ARG A 69 8.44 3.73 -13.91
N LEU A 70 8.21 2.58 -14.54
CA LEU A 70 8.99 2.11 -15.69
C LEU A 70 8.90 3.11 -16.84
N TYR A 71 7.69 3.58 -17.17
CA TYR A 71 7.49 4.57 -18.23
C TYR A 71 8.15 5.92 -17.91
N ALA A 72 8.04 6.40 -16.67
CA ALA A 72 8.70 7.63 -16.24
C ALA A 72 10.24 7.52 -16.22
N GLY A 73 10.78 6.33 -15.93
CA GLY A 73 12.21 6.04 -15.98
C GLY A 73 12.76 6.04 -17.41
N ALA A 74 12.05 5.42 -18.35
CA ALA A 74 12.42 5.39 -19.75
C ALA A 74 12.47 6.80 -20.38
N ARG A 75 11.53 7.67 -20.01
CA ARG A 75 11.48 9.07 -20.51
C ARG A 75 12.59 9.97 -19.99
N ARG A 76 13.24 9.62 -18.87
CA ARG A 76 14.38 10.39 -18.33
C ARG A 76 15.72 10.05 -18.98
N GLN A 77 15.76 9.00 -19.81
CA GLN A 77 16.98 8.55 -20.49
C GLN A 77 17.01 8.97 -21.98
N GLN A 78 16.06 9.82 -22.40
CA GLN A 78 16.02 10.48 -23.71
C GLN A 78 16.33 11.96 -23.54
#